data_AF-A0A961I091-F1
#
_entry.id   AF-A0A961I091-F1
#
_cell.length_a   1.000
_cell.length_b   1.000
_cell.length_c   1.000
_cell.angle_alpha   90.00
_cell.angle_beta   90.00
_cell.angle_gamma   90.00
#
_symmetry.space_group_name_H-M   'P 1'
#
loop_
_entity.id
_entity.type
_entity.pdbx_description
1 polymer ?
#
loop_
_entity_poly.entity_id
_entity_poly.type
_entity_poly.pdbx_seq_one_letter_code
_entity_poly.pdbx_strand_id
1 'polypeptide(L)' 'MLARIQTAIELLYPPRCLGCGAMVESDFGLCGACWSQTPFIGGTVCDACGTPLPGQEDGHRLECDDCMA' A
#
# COMPACT_ATOMS: atom_id res chain seq x y z
N MET A 1 21.05 20.69 -9.03
CA MET A 1 19.84 21.53 -8.83
C MET A 1 18.67 20.68 -8.33
N LEU A 2 18.30 19.61 -9.03
CA LEU A 2 17.22 18.68 -8.66
C LEU A 2 17.29 18.15 -7.21
N ALA A 3 18.47 17.69 -6.76
CA ALA A 3 18.63 17.18 -5.38
C ALA A 3 18.26 18.21 -4.28
N ARG A 4 18.55 19.51 -4.51
CA ARG A 4 18.18 20.57 -3.54
C ARG A 4 16.68 20.84 -3.52
N ILE A 5 16.02 20.69 -4.66
CA ILE A 5 14.56 20.81 -4.76
C ILE A 5 13.92 19.63 -4.03
N GLN A 6 14.43 18.42 -4.25
CA GLN A 6 13.93 17.21 -3.58
C GLN A 6 14.05 17.28 -2.06
N THR A 7 15.20 17.70 -1.52
CA THR A 7 15.36 17.91 -0.06
C THR A 7 14.41 18.97 0.50
N ALA A 8 14.16 20.06 -0.24
CA ALA A 8 13.21 21.09 0.20
C ALA A 8 11.76 20.58 0.21
N ILE A 9 11.40 19.72 -0.75
CA ILE A 9 10.09 19.07 -0.80
C ILE A 9 9.92 18.12 0.38
N GLU A 10 10.91 17.26 0.66
CA GLU A 10 10.88 16.32 1.80
C GLU A 10 10.80 17.05 3.16
N LEU A 11 11.37 18.26 3.27
CA LEU A 11 11.24 19.08 4.47
C LEU A 11 9.81 19.64 4.65
N LEU A 12 9.19 20.07 3.56
CA LEU A 12 7.86 20.67 3.57
C LEU A 12 6.75 19.61 3.63
N TYR A 13 7.01 18.45 3.02
CA TYR A 13 6.14 17.28 2.92
C TYR A 13 6.92 16.05 3.39
N PRO A 14 7.18 15.92 4.71
CA PRO A 14 7.90 14.77 5.24
C PRO A 14 7.05 13.51 5.09
N PRO A 15 7.69 12.32 5.05
CA PRO A 15 6.95 11.06 5.00
C PRO A 15 5.96 10.93 6.16
N ARG A 16 4.71 10.58 5.82
CA ARG A 16 3.62 10.40 6.77
C ARG A 16 3.02 9.00 6.64
N CYS A 17 2.59 8.45 7.77
CA CYS A 17 1.87 7.19 7.86
C CYS A 17 0.64 7.22 6.95
N LEU A 18 0.50 6.22 6.07
CA LEU A 18 -0.65 6.13 5.16
C LEU A 18 -2.00 5.95 5.87
N GLY A 19 -2.00 5.42 7.09
CA GLY A 19 -3.22 5.20 7.88
C GLY A 19 -3.65 6.42 8.70
N CYS A 20 -2.75 6.92 9.56
CA CYS A 20 -3.10 7.99 10.53
C CYS A 20 -2.39 9.32 10.30
N GLY A 21 -1.46 9.39 9.34
CA GLY A 21 -0.70 10.60 9.06
C GLY A 21 0.35 10.95 10.11
N ALA A 22 0.74 10.10 11.05
CA ALA A 22 1.92 10.34 11.92
C ALA A 22 3.23 10.40 11.09
N MET A 23 4.29 11.06 11.57
CA MET A 23 5.59 11.01 10.87
C MET A 23 6.16 9.59 10.87
N VAL A 24 6.76 9.20 9.74
CA VAL A 24 7.43 7.91 9.53
C VAL A 24 8.78 8.14 8.86
N GLU A 25 9.63 7.11 8.81
CA GLU A 25 10.99 7.22 8.26
C GLU A 25 11.05 7.15 6.73
N SER A 26 10.04 6.55 6.10
CA SER A 26 10.00 6.35 4.65
C SER A 26 8.64 6.66 4.06
N ASP A 27 8.63 7.06 2.80
CA ASP A 27 7.40 7.13 2.02
C ASP A 27 6.71 5.77 1.98
N PHE A 28 5.38 5.80 1.82
CA PHE A 28 4.51 4.63 1.82
C PHE A 28 4.56 3.80 3.12
N GLY A 29 5.10 4.35 4.20
CA GLY A 29 5.22 3.69 5.49
C GLY A 29 3.92 3.68 6.32
N LEU A 30 3.87 2.74 7.28
CA LEU A 30 2.89 2.71 8.36
C LEU A 30 3.62 2.86 9.69
N CYS A 31 3.10 3.67 10.61
CA CYS A 31 3.62 3.70 11.97
C CYS A 31 3.31 2.37 12.68
N GLY A 32 4.07 2.01 13.71
CA GLY A 32 3.91 0.71 14.39
C GLY A 32 2.48 0.41 14.86
N ALA A 33 1.75 1.42 15.31
CA ALA A 33 0.35 1.28 15.72
C ALA A 33 -0.61 1.02 14.57
N CYS A 34 -0.41 1.65 13.40
CA CYS A 34 -1.21 1.36 12.22
C CYS A 34 -0.83 0.00 11.64
N TRP A 35 0.47 -0.29 11.56
CA TRP A 35 0.99 -1.56 11.05
C TRP A 35 0.39 -2.76 11.80
N SER A 36 0.36 -2.72 13.14
CA SER A 36 -0.17 -3.84 13.94
C SER A 36 -1.68 -4.08 13.76
N GLN A 37 -2.41 -3.07 13.30
CA GLN A 37 -3.86 -3.12 13.08
C GLN A 37 -4.23 -3.31 11.60
N THR A 38 -3.27 -3.20 10.69
CA THR A 38 -3.55 -3.21 9.26
C THR A 38 -3.83 -4.64 8.80
N PRO A 39 -5.00 -4.93 8.21
CA PRO A 39 -5.28 -6.21 7.59
C PRO A 39 -4.55 -6.25 6.23
N PHE A 40 -3.30 -6.70 6.22
CA PHE A 40 -2.57 -6.85 4.98
C PHE A 40 -3.26 -7.88 4.09
N ILE A 41 -3.41 -7.52 2.82
CA ILE A 41 -3.90 -8.42 1.78
C ILE A 41 -2.85 -9.54 1.61
N GLY A 42 -3.31 -10.79 1.64
CA GLY A 42 -2.45 -11.95 1.47
C GLY A 42 -3.24 -13.18 1.02
N GLY A 43 -2.52 -14.20 0.57
CA GLY A 43 -3.13 -15.35 -0.12
C GLY A 43 -3.58 -14.99 -1.54
N THR A 44 -4.44 -15.83 -2.12
CA THR A 44 -4.98 -15.63 -3.46
C THR A 44 -6.00 -14.49 -3.47
N VAL A 45 -5.77 -13.48 -4.31
CA VAL A 45 -6.61 -12.27 -4.37
C VAL A 45 -6.91 -11.86 -5.80
N CYS A 46 -7.91 -10.98 -5.97
CA CYS A 46 -8.16 -10.37 -7.27
C CYS A 46 -7.07 -9.35 -7.63
N ASP A 47 -6.49 -9.46 -8.82
CA ASP A 47 -5.43 -8.58 -9.31
C ASP A 47 -5.87 -7.13 -9.56
N ALA A 48 -7.18 -6.88 -9.62
CA ALA A 48 -7.74 -5.56 -9.87
C ALA A 48 -8.09 -4.81 -8.57
N CYS A 49 -8.80 -5.46 -7.64
CA CYS A 49 -9.30 -4.80 -6.43
C CYS A 49 -8.71 -5.33 -5.11
N GLY A 50 -7.97 -6.44 -5.14
CA GLY A 50 -7.35 -7.05 -3.97
C GLY A 50 -8.31 -7.81 -3.05
N THR A 51 -9.57 -8.05 -3.44
CA THR A 51 -10.48 -8.88 -2.64
C THR A 51 -9.94 -10.31 -2.51
N PRO A 52 -10.05 -10.96 -1.33
CA PRO A 52 -9.68 -12.35 -1.19
C PRO A 52 -10.50 -13.25 -2.12
N LEU A 53 -9.82 -14.20 -2.77
CA LEU A 53 -10.40 -15.22 -3.63
C LEU A 53 -10.18 -16.61 -3.02
N PRO A 54 -11.08 -17.57 -3.24
CA PRO A 54 -10.87 -18.96 -2.83
C PRO A 54 -9.81 -19.63 -3.72
N GLY A 55 -9.08 -20.59 -3.16
CA GLY A 55 -8.13 -21.41 -3.92
C GLY A 55 -6.67 -21.03 -3.69
N GLN A 56 -5.83 -21.42 -4.64
CA GLN A 56 -4.40 -21.10 -4.69
C GLN A 56 -4.12 -20.38 -6.01
N GLU A 57 -3.09 -19.54 -6.03
CA GLU A 57 -2.63 -18.92 -7.27
C GLU A 57 -2.10 -19.98 -8.23
N ASP A 58 -2.45 -19.83 -9.52
CA ASP A 58 -2.05 -20.75 -10.59
C ASP A 58 -1.10 -20.10 -11.61
N GLY A 59 -0.68 -18.85 -11.37
CA GLY A 59 0.20 -18.08 -12.25
C GLY A 59 -0.53 -17.36 -13.39
N HIS A 60 -1.86 -17.40 -13.42
CA HIS A 60 -2.68 -16.60 -14.33
C HIS A 60 -3.29 -15.38 -13.61
N ARG A 61 -3.80 -14.43 -14.40
CA ARG A 61 -4.53 -13.28 -13.86
C ARG A 61 -5.83 -13.75 -13.23
N LEU A 62 -6.09 -13.33 -12.00
CA LEU A 62 -7.29 -13.67 -11.23
C LEU A 62 -8.17 -12.43 -11.03
N GLU A 63 -9.44 -12.53 -11.41
CA GLU A 63 -10.42 -11.45 -11.28
C GLU A 63 -11.66 -11.95 -10.56
N CYS A 64 -12.19 -11.15 -9.62
CA CYS A 64 -13.48 -11.42 -9.02
C CYS A 64 -14.61 -11.10 -10.00
N ASP A 65 -15.81 -11.64 -9.74
CA ASP A 65 -17.00 -11.41 -10.56
C ASP A 65 -17.30 -9.90 -10.73
N ASP A 66 -17.10 -9.10 -9.68
CA ASP A 66 -17.33 -7.66 -9.71
C ASP A 66 -16.36 -6.91 -10.65
N CYS A 67 -15.12 -7.39 -10.81
CA CYS A 67 -14.13 -6.77 -11.70
C CYS A 67 -14.21 -7.28 -13.14
N MET A 68 -14.87 -8.41 -13.38
CA MET A 68 -15.13 -8.93 -14.73
C MET A 68 -16.38 -8.34 -15.39
N ALA A 69 -17.25 -7.70 -14.61
CA ALA A 69 -18.52 -7.14 -15.05
C ALA A 69 -18.41 -5.90 -15.96
#